data_AF-A0A6S7ABM5-F1
#
_entry.id   AF-A0A6S7ABM5-F1
#
_cell.length_a   1.000
_cell.length_b   1.000
_cell.length_c   1.000
_cell.angle_alpha   90.00
_cell.angle_beta   90.00
_cell.angle_gamma   90.00
#
_symmetry.space_group_name_H-M   'P 1'
#
loop_
_entity.id
_entity.type
_entity.pdbx_description
1 polymer ?
#
loop_
_entity_poly.entity_id
_entity_poly.type
_entity_poly.pdbx_seq_one_letter_code
_entity_poly.pdbx_strand_id
1 'polypeptide(L)'
;MHIVWDESRQPQALGRGRRLAAAVALCAAGLSLTGSAQAETMEERLRTQLRSTTQQLQQLQSEQAQVNAAKAAAEAQRDAAQKELEALRGQLAKAKGQADKLAEQQGAVMESAQAQVAASHAQLGKFKGAYDELLALSRAKETERVALARTLAQRDEQVKTCVTKNREMYEAGKEILNAYERISTGGILAMKQPFAGSARVKFEEQAQEYGDKLYDAQVSAAPAAAAATPTAQP
;
A
#
# COMPACT_ATOMS: atom_id res chain seq x y z
N MET A 1 24.89 18.16 -27.93
CA MET A 1 26.19 18.40 -27.27
C MET A 1 27.07 17.20 -27.62
N HIS A 2 27.84 17.18 -28.73
CA HIS A 2 29.16 17.81 -28.93
C HIS A 2 30.12 17.40 -27.78
N ILE A 3 31.21 16.64 -27.93
CA ILE A 3 32.18 16.48 -29.04
C ILE A 3 32.86 15.09 -28.94
N VAL A 4 33.08 14.49 -30.11
CA VAL A 4 33.96 13.35 -30.41
C VAL A 4 35.42 13.77 -30.23
N TRP A 5 36.19 13.05 -29.42
CA TRP A 5 37.64 13.22 -29.34
C TRP A 5 38.33 12.36 -30.41
N ASP A 6 38.92 13.06 -31.39
CA ASP A 6 39.95 12.61 -32.32
C ASP A 6 41.30 12.96 -31.71
N GLU A 7 42.26 12.03 -31.67
CA GLU A 7 43.67 12.40 -31.86
C GLU A 7 44.53 11.19 -32.21
N SER A 8 44.48 10.81 -33.49
CA SER A 8 45.49 9.97 -34.12
C SER A 8 46.76 10.78 -34.38
N ARG A 9 47.88 10.45 -33.72
CA ARG A 9 49.21 10.98 -34.06
C ARG A 9 50.17 9.86 -34.45
N GLN A 10 50.27 9.66 -35.77
CA GLN A 10 51.40 9.05 -36.45
C GLN A 10 52.60 10.01 -36.47
N PRO A 11 53.85 9.53 -36.32
CA PRO A 11 55.02 10.25 -36.81
C PRO A 11 55.38 9.82 -38.25
N GLN A 12 55.41 10.80 -39.13
CA GLN A 12 55.82 10.70 -40.53
C GLN A 12 57.33 10.50 -40.67
N ALA A 13 57.73 9.48 -41.43
CA ALA A 13 59.11 9.28 -41.88
C ALA A 13 59.39 10.16 -43.11
N LEU A 14 60.17 11.23 -42.92
CA LEU A 14 60.67 12.08 -44.00
C LEU A 14 62.05 11.61 -44.44
N GLY A 15 62.12 11.17 -45.70
CA GLY A 15 63.36 10.88 -46.40
C GLY A 15 64.20 12.13 -46.67
N ARG A 16 65.52 11.97 -46.50
CA ARG A 16 66.59 12.77 -47.10
C ARG A 16 67.71 11.76 -47.36
N GLY A 17 68.37 11.65 -48.51
CA GLY A 17 68.42 12.49 -49.69
C GLY A 17 69.71 12.08 -50.40
N ARG A 18 69.63 11.16 -51.36
CA ARG A 18 70.71 10.82 -52.29
C ARG A 18 70.89 11.98 -53.27
N ARG A 19 71.73 12.97 -52.97
CA ARG A 19 72.45 13.87 -53.90
C ARG A 19 73.64 14.37 -53.10
N LEU A 20 74.88 14.01 -53.38
CA LEU A 20 75.65 14.58 -54.48
C LEU A 20 76.77 13.60 -54.86
N ALA A 21 76.68 13.06 -56.06
CA ALA A 21 77.82 12.51 -56.78
C ALA A 21 78.57 13.66 -57.47
N ALA A 22 79.85 13.43 -57.70
CA ALA A 22 80.69 14.09 -58.70
C ALA A 22 81.01 15.58 -58.47
N ALA A 23 82.15 15.81 -57.81
CA ALA A 23 82.98 16.95 -58.12
C ALA A 23 84.46 16.55 -57.97
N VAL A 24 85.14 16.54 -59.13
CA VAL A 24 86.60 16.69 -59.29
C VAL A 24 87.47 15.45 -59.08
N ALA A 25 87.32 14.52 -60.03
CA ALA A 25 88.46 13.84 -60.62
C ALA A 25 89.16 14.80 -61.60
N LEU A 26 90.02 15.67 -61.08
CA LEU A 26 90.95 16.47 -61.89
C LEU A 26 91.98 17.14 -60.98
N CYS A 27 93.08 16.43 -60.72
CA CYS A 27 94.44 16.95 -60.45
C CYS A 27 95.35 15.78 -60.02
N ALA A 28 95.45 14.77 -60.88
CA ALA A 28 96.57 13.84 -60.88
C ALA A 28 97.63 14.39 -61.86
N ALA A 29 98.38 15.41 -61.44
CA ALA A 29 99.60 15.89 -62.10
C ALA A 29 100.26 16.96 -61.21
N GLY A 30 100.99 16.51 -60.20
CA GLY A 30 101.76 17.34 -59.28
C GLY A 30 102.80 16.48 -58.61
N LEU A 31 103.71 15.97 -59.44
CA LEU A 31 104.80 15.11 -59.05
C LEU A 31 105.83 15.89 -58.23
N SER A 32 106.35 15.22 -57.20
CA SER A 32 107.68 15.36 -56.62
C SER A 32 108.03 16.56 -55.72
N LEU A 33 108.66 16.21 -54.59
CA LEU A 33 109.36 17.02 -53.59
C LEU A 33 108.51 17.80 -52.57
N THR A 34 108.09 17.11 -51.51
CA THR A 34 108.38 17.48 -50.11
C THR A 34 108.11 16.27 -49.21
N GLY A 35 109.13 15.45 -49.00
CA GLY A 35 109.18 14.58 -47.82
C GLY A 35 109.35 15.45 -46.56
N SER A 36 108.81 14.99 -45.44
CA SER A 36 108.84 15.59 -44.09
C SER A 36 107.81 16.69 -43.72
N ALA A 37 106.54 16.53 -44.12
CA ALA A 37 105.41 17.23 -43.46
C ALA A 37 104.08 16.43 -43.40
N GLN A 38 104.05 15.20 -43.93
CA GLN A 38 102.84 14.33 -43.94
C GLN A 38 102.72 13.44 -42.69
N ALA A 39 103.71 13.47 -41.79
CA ALA A 39 103.69 12.70 -40.55
C ALA A 39 102.97 13.44 -39.41
N GLU A 40 103.17 14.77 -39.28
CA GLU A 40 102.48 15.58 -38.26
C GLU A 40 100.97 15.72 -38.51
N THR A 41 100.52 15.75 -39.76
CA THR A 41 99.10 15.89 -40.12
C THR A 41 98.26 14.63 -39.88
N MET A 42 98.86 13.43 -40.02
CA MET A 42 98.19 12.17 -39.67
C MET A 42 98.07 11.98 -38.17
N GLU A 43 99.10 12.35 -37.40
CA GLU A 43 99.09 12.30 -35.94
C GLU A 43 98.09 13.30 -35.34
N GLU A 44 98.01 14.51 -35.90
CA GLU A 44 97.04 15.53 -35.46
C GLU A 44 95.59 15.15 -35.81
N ARG A 45 95.37 14.49 -36.94
CA ARG A 45 94.06 13.91 -37.31
C ARG A 45 93.68 12.75 -36.39
N LEU A 46 94.62 11.87 -36.04
CA LEU A 46 94.40 10.79 -35.06
C LEU A 46 94.09 11.35 -33.67
N ARG A 47 94.80 12.39 -33.21
CA ARG A 47 94.50 13.08 -31.95
C ARG A 47 93.13 13.75 -31.94
N THR A 48 92.72 14.33 -33.07
CA THR A 48 91.41 14.96 -33.22
C THR A 48 90.30 13.92 -33.27
N GLN A 49 90.53 12.80 -33.96
CA GLN A 49 89.63 11.67 -34.00
C GLN A 49 89.49 11.02 -32.62
N LEU A 50 90.57 10.89 -31.86
CA LEU A 50 90.55 10.35 -30.50
C LEU A 50 89.81 11.29 -29.54
N ARG A 51 90.01 12.62 -29.63
CA ARG A 51 89.23 13.61 -28.87
C ARG A 51 87.74 13.54 -29.22
N SER A 52 87.40 13.41 -30.51
CA SER A 52 86.03 13.26 -30.98
C SER A 52 85.39 11.96 -30.48
N THR A 53 86.11 10.84 -30.47
CA THR A 53 85.57 9.57 -29.95
C THR A 53 85.44 9.60 -28.43
N THR A 54 86.36 10.24 -27.70
CA THR A 54 86.21 10.46 -26.25
C THR A 54 85.00 11.33 -25.94
N GLN A 55 84.76 12.41 -26.70
CA GLN A 55 83.56 13.24 -26.55
C GLN A 55 82.27 12.47 -26.86
N GLN A 56 82.26 11.65 -27.91
CA GLN A 56 81.12 10.78 -28.24
C GLN A 56 80.86 9.73 -27.16
N LEU A 57 81.91 9.12 -26.60
CA LEU A 57 81.76 8.17 -25.48
C LEU A 57 81.21 8.84 -24.24
N GLN A 58 81.69 10.05 -23.91
CA GLN A 58 81.19 10.81 -22.77
C GLN A 58 79.72 11.22 -22.97
N GLN A 59 79.35 11.63 -24.19
CA GLN A 59 77.97 11.94 -24.55
C GLN A 59 77.07 10.70 -24.45
N LEU A 60 77.46 9.58 -25.05
CA LEU A 60 76.70 8.32 -24.98
C LEU A 60 76.58 7.80 -23.54
N GLN A 61 77.62 7.97 -22.72
CA GLN A 61 77.57 7.61 -21.30
C GLN A 61 76.57 8.48 -20.54
N SER A 62 76.52 9.79 -20.83
CA SER A 62 75.53 10.70 -20.24
C SER A 62 74.10 10.40 -20.70
N GLU A 63 73.91 10.07 -21.98
CA GLU A 63 72.63 9.66 -22.55
C GLU A 63 72.16 8.32 -21.97
N GLN A 64 73.07 7.35 -21.79
CA GLN A 64 72.78 6.08 -21.13
C GLN A 64 72.36 6.28 -19.67
N ALA A 65 73.05 7.16 -18.94
CA ALA A 65 72.66 7.51 -17.57
C ALA A 65 71.27 8.18 -17.53
N GLN A 66 70.98 9.08 -18.48
CA GLN A 66 69.70 9.77 -18.58
C GLN A 66 68.55 8.82 -18.93
N VAL A 67 68.76 7.91 -19.89
CA VAL A 67 67.76 6.89 -20.27
C VAL A 67 67.53 5.90 -19.13
N ASN A 68 68.57 5.48 -18.42
CA ASN A 68 68.42 4.61 -17.25
C ASN A 68 67.66 5.32 -16.13
N ALA A 69 67.92 6.60 -15.88
CA ALA A 69 67.17 7.39 -14.91
C ALA A 69 65.70 7.57 -15.33
N ALA A 70 65.42 7.85 -16.61
CA ALA A 70 64.07 7.96 -17.14
C ALA A 70 63.32 6.62 -17.08
N LYS A 71 64.00 5.50 -17.35
CA LYS A 71 63.44 4.15 -17.22
C LYS A 71 63.08 3.85 -15.76
N ALA A 72 63.98 4.11 -14.82
CA ALA A 72 63.71 3.92 -13.39
C ALA A 72 62.53 4.78 -12.92
N ALA A 73 62.44 6.04 -13.39
CA ALA A 73 61.30 6.90 -13.08
C ALA A 73 59.97 6.39 -13.68
N ALA A 74 60.00 5.90 -14.93
CA ALA A 74 58.83 5.32 -15.58
C ALA A 74 58.38 4.00 -14.92
N GLU A 75 59.33 3.16 -14.50
CA GLU A 75 59.06 1.94 -13.72
C GLU A 75 58.43 2.29 -12.36
N ALA A 76 58.98 3.27 -11.64
CA ALA A 76 58.40 3.75 -10.38
C ALA A 76 56.98 4.31 -10.56
N GLN A 77 56.73 5.07 -11.63
CA GLN A 77 55.39 5.58 -11.96
C GLN A 77 54.42 4.45 -12.33
N ARG A 78 54.85 3.44 -13.07
CA ARG A 78 54.03 2.26 -13.37
C ARG A 78 53.66 1.50 -12.11
N ASP A 79 54.62 1.27 -11.22
CA ASP A 79 54.39 0.56 -9.97
C ASP A 79 53.45 1.34 -9.05
N ALA A 80 53.58 2.68 -9.00
CA ALA A 80 52.66 3.55 -8.29
C ALA A 80 51.24 3.47 -8.87
N ALA A 81 51.09 3.61 -10.19
CA ALA A 81 49.80 3.51 -10.87
C ALA A 81 49.15 2.12 -10.72
N GLN A 82 49.95 1.04 -10.74
CA GLN A 82 49.45 -0.31 -10.48
C GLN A 82 48.91 -0.44 -9.05
N LYS A 83 49.62 0.10 -8.04
CA LYS A 83 49.14 0.11 -6.66
C LYS A 83 47.84 0.90 -6.50
N GLU A 84 47.72 2.05 -7.16
CA GLU A 84 46.49 2.85 -7.17
C GLU A 84 45.33 2.11 -7.84
N LEU A 85 45.56 1.44 -8.97
CA LEU A 85 44.53 0.63 -9.63
C LEU A 85 44.05 -0.52 -8.74
N GLU A 86 44.94 -1.22 -8.05
CA GLU A 86 44.55 -2.28 -7.11
C GLU A 86 43.80 -1.71 -5.90
N ALA A 87 44.21 -0.56 -5.38
CA ALA A 87 43.49 0.14 -4.30
C ALA A 87 42.08 0.56 -4.73
N LEU A 88 41.93 1.17 -5.92
CA LEU A 88 40.65 1.58 -6.48
C LEU A 88 39.76 0.38 -6.81
N ARG A 89 40.32 -0.72 -7.34
CA ARG A 89 39.58 -1.98 -7.53
C ARG A 89 39.07 -2.53 -6.21
N GLY A 90 39.90 -2.51 -5.16
CA GLY A 90 39.50 -2.91 -3.82
C GLY A 90 38.37 -2.04 -3.25
N GLN A 91 38.43 -0.73 -3.43
CA GLN A 91 37.36 0.19 -3.01
C GLN A 91 36.07 -0.04 -3.79
N LEU A 92 36.16 -0.24 -5.11
CA LEU A 92 35.02 -0.49 -5.97
C LEU A 92 34.34 -1.83 -5.63
N ALA A 93 35.12 -2.88 -5.35
CA ALA A 93 34.58 -4.16 -4.89
C ALA A 93 33.86 -4.02 -3.54
N LYS A 94 34.42 -3.24 -2.59
CA LYS A 94 33.76 -2.94 -1.31
C LYS A 94 32.47 -2.15 -1.49
N ALA A 95 32.49 -1.10 -2.33
CA ALA A 95 31.33 -0.26 -2.61
C ALA A 95 30.21 -1.07 -3.28
N LYS A 96 30.53 -1.93 -4.24
CA LYS A 96 29.56 -2.86 -4.85
C LYS A 96 28.97 -3.81 -3.81
N GLY A 97 29.80 -4.45 -3.00
CA GLY A 97 29.31 -5.33 -1.93
C GLY A 97 28.44 -4.62 -0.88
N GLN A 98 28.69 -3.34 -0.61
CA GLN A 98 27.82 -2.52 0.24
C GLN A 98 26.51 -2.16 -0.45
N ALA A 99 26.56 -1.80 -1.74
CA ALA A 99 25.37 -1.49 -2.53
C ALA A 99 24.44 -2.71 -2.65
N ASP A 100 24.99 -3.90 -2.89
CA ASP A 100 24.22 -5.15 -2.97
C ASP A 100 23.54 -5.47 -1.64
N LYS A 101 24.27 -5.34 -0.52
CA LYS A 101 23.70 -5.50 0.83
C LYS A 101 22.59 -4.49 1.13
N LEU A 102 22.79 -3.24 0.72
CA LEU A 102 21.78 -2.20 0.94
C LEU A 102 20.54 -2.43 0.06
N ALA A 103 20.71 -2.91 -1.17
CA ALA A 103 19.62 -3.29 -2.05
C ALA A 103 18.81 -4.47 -1.47
N GLU A 104 19.49 -5.49 -0.94
CA GLU A 104 18.84 -6.61 -0.25
C GLU A 104 18.08 -6.16 0.99
N GLN A 105 18.69 -5.31 1.83
CA GLN A 105 18.03 -4.74 3.00
C GLN A 105 16.81 -3.89 2.63
N GLN A 106 16.92 -3.05 1.59
CA GLN A 106 15.78 -2.27 1.09
C GLN A 106 14.67 -3.19 0.58
N GLY A 107 15.00 -4.26 -0.15
CA GLY A 107 14.05 -5.26 -0.60
C GLY A 107 13.28 -5.89 0.58
N ALA A 108 14.00 -6.36 1.60
CA ALA A 108 13.41 -6.95 2.79
C ALA A 108 12.54 -5.96 3.59
N VAL A 109 12.98 -4.71 3.73
CA VAL A 109 12.21 -3.65 4.39
C VAL A 109 10.94 -3.33 3.60
N MET A 110 11.00 -3.23 2.28
CA MET A 110 9.83 -2.96 1.45
C MET A 110 8.82 -4.12 1.49
N GLU A 111 9.29 -5.36 1.48
CA GLU A 111 8.44 -6.55 1.60
C GLU A 111 7.77 -6.62 2.98
N SER A 112 8.54 -6.42 4.06
CA SER A 112 7.97 -6.39 5.41
C SER A 112 6.98 -5.24 5.61
N ALA A 113 7.27 -4.06 5.07
CA ALA A 113 6.37 -2.91 5.10
C ALA A 113 5.07 -3.20 4.33
N GLN A 114 5.15 -3.80 3.14
CA GLN A 114 3.97 -4.21 2.37
C GLN A 114 3.15 -5.26 3.12
N ALA A 115 3.79 -6.26 3.72
CA ALA A 115 3.13 -7.28 4.53
C ALA A 115 2.42 -6.66 5.74
N GLN A 116 3.06 -5.71 6.43
CA GLN A 116 2.47 -5.00 7.57
C GLN A 116 1.28 -4.11 7.15
N VAL A 117 1.39 -3.41 6.02
CA VAL A 117 0.30 -2.62 5.44
C VAL A 117 -0.88 -3.53 5.06
N ALA A 118 -0.63 -4.65 4.38
CA ALA A 118 -1.66 -5.61 4.03
C ALA A 118 -2.35 -6.20 5.27
N ALA A 119 -1.58 -6.59 6.29
CA ALA A 119 -2.12 -7.08 7.56
C ALA A 119 -2.96 -6.01 8.28
N SER A 120 -2.50 -4.76 8.29
CA SER A 120 -3.24 -3.64 8.89
C SER A 120 -4.55 -3.37 8.15
N HIS A 121 -4.54 -3.38 6.81
CA HIS A 121 -5.77 -3.25 6.03
C HIS A 121 -6.75 -4.41 6.25
N ALA A 122 -6.26 -5.65 6.37
CA ALA A 122 -7.10 -6.79 6.70
C ALA A 122 -7.74 -6.64 8.09
N GLN A 123 -7.00 -6.15 9.09
CA GLN A 123 -7.56 -5.86 10.42
C GLN A 123 -8.59 -4.72 10.36
N LEU A 124 -8.30 -3.62 9.67
CA LEU A 124 -9.25 -2.53 9.47
C LEU A 124 -10.54 -3.01 8.78
N GLY A 125 -10.43 -3.91 7.80
CA GLY A 125 -11.57 -4.56 7.17
C GLY A 125 -12.42 -5.35 8.16
N LYS A 126 -11.78 -6.16 9.02
CA LYS A 126 -12.47 -6.91 10.08
C LYS A 126 -13.17 -5.99 11.09
N PHE A 127 -12.52 -4.92 11.53
CA PHE A 127 -13.12 -3.96 12.46
C PHE A 127 -14.30 -3.22 11.85
N LYS A 128 -14.20 -2.81 10.58
CA LYS A 128 -15.33 -2.22 9.85
C LYS A 128 -16.50 -3.20 9.72
N GLY A 129 -16.22 -4.44 9.31
CA GLY A 129 -17.24 -5.48 9.21
C GLY A 129 -17.94 -5.75 10.54
N ALA A 130 -17.18 -5.90 11.63
CA ALA A 130 -17.74 -6.07 12.97
C ALA A 130 -18.56 -4.85 13.45
N TYR A 131 -18.13 -3.65 13.10
CA TYR A 131 -18.87 -2.43 13.41
C TYR A 131 -20.20 -2.34 12.64
N ASP A 132 -20.19 -2.67 11.34
CA ASP A 132 -21.39 -2.69 10.51
C ASP A 132 -22.37 -3.77 10.98
N GLU A 133 -21.88 -4.94 11.39
CA GLU A 133 -22.68 -6.01 11.98
C GLU A 133 -23.30 -5.57 13.32
N LEU A 134 -22.52 -4.92 14.20
CA LEU A 134 -23.04 -4.39 15.46
C LEU A 134 -24.10 -3.31 15.23
N LEU A 135 -23.91 -2.45 14.23
CA LEU A 135 -24.88 -1.43 13.85
C LEU A 135 -26.18 -2.06 13.33
N ALA A 136 -26.07 -3.10 12.50
CA ALA A 136 -27.22 -3.85 12.01
C ALA A 136 -27.97 -4.53 13.16
N LEU A 137 -27.26 -5.18 14.07
CA LEU A 137 -27.84 -5.80 15.27
C LEU A 137 -28.55 -4.77 16.15
N SER A 138 -27.94 -3.61 16.38
CA SER A 138 -28.54 -2.53 17.17
C SER A 138 -29.84 -2.03 16.55
N ARG A 139 -29.86 -1.81 15.23
CA ARG A 139 -31.08 -1.42 14.51
C ARG A 139 -32.15 -2.51 14.58
N ALA A 140 -31.78 -3.77 14.39
CA ALA A 140 -32.71 -4.90 14.52
C ALA A 140 -33.33 -4.94 15.93
N LYS A 141 -32.51 -4.79 16.98
CA LYS A 141 -32.98 -4.75 18.36
C LYS A 141 -33.89 -3.57 18.65
N GLU A 142 -33.63 -2.39 18.09
CA GLU A 142 -34.53 -1.25 18.26
C GLU A 142 -35.86 -1.48 17.53
N THR A 143 -35.85 -2.09 16.33
CA THR A 143 -37.10 -2.45 15.63
C THR A 143 -37.91 -3.49 16.41
N GLU A 144 -37.26 -4.50 17.00
CA GLU A 144 -37.90 -5.47 17.88
C GLU A 144 -38.49 -4.77 19.12
N ARG A 145 -37.74 -3.86 19.75
CA ARG A 145 -38.20 -3.10 20.92
C ARG A 145 -39.45 -2.29 20.60
N VAL A 146 -39.47 -1.59 19.47
CA VAL A 146 -40.64 -0.81 19.02
C VAL A 146 -41.83 -1.72 18.71
N ALA A 147 -41.62 -2.86 18.07
CA ALA A 147 -42.68 -3.82 17.76
C ALA A 147 -43.29 -4.43 19.05
N LEU A 148 -42.44 -4.80 20.01
CA LEU A 148 -42.86 -5.30 21.32
C LEU A 148 -43.60 -4.22 22.11
N ALA A 149 -43.10 -2.98 22.15
CA ALA A 149 -43.76 -1.87 22.81
C ALA A 149 -45.15 -1.59 22.21
N ARG A 150 -45.30 -1.66 20.88
CA ARG A 150 -46.60 -1.55 20.20
C ARG A 150 -47.55 -2.68 20.60
N THR A 151 -47.03 -3.92 20.63
CA THR A 151 -47.83 -5.09 21.02
C THR A 151 -48.28 -5.00 22.46
N LEU A 152 -47.40 -4.58 23.37
CA LEU A 152 -47.74 -4.35 24.77
C LEU A 152 -48.82 -3.27 24.91
N ALA A 153 -48.67 -2.12 24.25
CA ALA A 153 -49.69 -1.06 24.29
C ALA A 153 -51.05 -1.54 23.76
N GLN A 154 -51.06 -2.34 22.68
CA GLN A 154 -52.30 -2.95 22.17
C GLN A 154 -52.91 -3.93 23.18
N ARG A 155 -52.10 -4.75 23.83
CA ARG A 155 -52.56 -5.71 24.85
C ARG A 155 -53.09 -5.00 26.09
N ASP A 156 -52.43 -3.94 26.54
CA ASP A 156 -52.90 -3.12 27.65
C ASP A 156 -54.26 -2.49 27.35
N GLU A 157 -54.46 -2.00 26.13
CA GLU A 157 -55.75 -1.44 25.70
C GLU A 157 -56.85 -2.52 25.61
N GLN A 158 -56.50 -3.70 25.10
CA GLN A 158 -57.40 -4.85 25.10
C GLN A 158 -57.79 -5.24 26.53
N VAL A 159 -56.84 -5.29 27.47
CA VAL A 159 -57.11 -5.60 28.89
C VAL A 159 -58.01 -4.55 29.52
N LYS A 160 -57.75 -3.25 29.31
CA LYS A 160 -58.63 -2.17 29.81
C LYS A 160 -60.05 -2.27 29.27
N THR A 161 -60.19 -2.57 27.98
CA THR A 161 -61.49 -2.80 27.34
C THR A 161 -62.20 -3.99 27.98
N CYS A 162 -61.50 -5.12 28.13
CA CYS A 162 -62.04 -6.32 28.79
C CYS A 162 -62.50 -6.04 30.23
N VAL A 163 -61.71 -5.31 31.01
CA VAL A 163 -62.07 -4.94 32.39
C VAL A 163 -63.31 -4.04 32.41
N THR A 164 -63.39 -3.06 31.51
CA THR A 164 -64.56 -2.18 31.39
C THR A 164 -65.82 -2.96 31.03
N LYS A 165 -65.73 -3.81 30.01
CA LYS A 165 -66.81 -4.70 29.57
C LYS A 165 -67.24 -5.69 30.63
N ASN A 166 -66.31 -6.26 31.38
CA ASN A 166 -66.61 -7.14 32.50
C ASN A 166 -67.39 -6.40 33.61
N ARG A 167 -67.01 -5.15 33.90
CA ARG A 167 -67.74 -4.30 34.85
C ARG A 167 -69.16 -4.00 34.35
N GLU A 168 -69.32 -3.60 33.09
CA GLU A 168 -70.62 -3.36 32.45
C GLU A 168 -71.52 -4.61 32.54
N MET A 169 -70.98 -5.79 32.23
CA MET A 169 -71.69 -7.06 32.31
C MET A 169 -72.12 -7.39 33.74
N TYR A 170 -71.24 -7.11 34.73
CA TYR A 170 -71.55 -7.32 36.14
C TYR A 170 -72.63 -6.36 36.66
N GLU A 171 -72.60 -5.10 36.24
CA GLU A 171 -73.64 -4.11 36.56
C GLU A 171 -74.98 -4.49 35.93
N ALA A 172 -75.02 -4.85 34.64
CA ALA A 172 -76.22 -5.36 33.99
C ALA A 172 -76.79 -6.60 34.69
N GLY A 173 -75.93 -7.53 35.12
CA GLY A 173 -76.33 -8.70 35.90
C GLY A 173 -76.99 -8.34 37.25
N LYS A 174 -76.47 -7.31 37.94
CA LYS A 174 -77.09 -6.78 39.16
C LYS A 174 -78.43 -6.10 38.90
N GLU A 175 -78.55 -5.32 37.81
CA GLU A 175 -79.81 -4.68 37.43
C GLU A 175 -80.91 -5.73 37.17
N ILE A 176 -80.58 -6.82 36.47
CA ILE A 176 -81.50 -7.94 36.23
C ILE A 176 -81.94 -8.58 37.54
N LEU A 177 -80.99 -8.84 38.46
CA LEU A 177 -81.31 -9.45 39.76
C LEU A 177 -82.23 -8.54 40.59
N ASN A 178 -81.95 -7.24 40.63
CA ASN A 178 -82.77 -6.25 41.33
C ASN A 178 -84.16 -6.09 40.69
N ALA A 179 -84.25 -6.13 39.35
CA ALA A 179 -85.52 -6.15 38.64
C ALA A 179 -86.35 -7.38 39.03
N TYR A 180 -85.73 -8.56 39.16
CA TYR A 180 -86.40 -9.76 39.64
C TYR A 180 -86.91 -9.62 41.08
N GLU A 181 -86.11 -9.04 41.99
CA GLU A 181 -86.53 -8.75 43.38
C GLU A 181 -87.70 -7.77 43.47
N ARG A 182 -87.77 -6.77 42.57
CA ARG A 182 -88.85 -5.77 42.54
C ARG A 182 -90.14 -6.29 41.92
N ILE A 183 -90.12 -7.40 41.17
CA ILE A 183 -91.34 -8.08 40.71
C ILE A 183 -91.98 -8.78 41.91
N SER A 184 -92.74 -8.00 42.68
CA SER A 184 -93.51 -8.51 43.82
C SER A 184 -94.67 -9.40 43.36
N THR A 185 -95.22 -10.19 44.28
CA THR A 185 -96.40 -11.05 44.07
C THR A 185 -97.61 -10.32 43.47
N GLY A 186 -97.73 -8.99 43.67
CA GLY A 186 -98.74 -8.15 43.03
C GLY A 186 -98.54 -7.94 41.52
N GLY A 187 -97.29 -7.85 41.05
CA GLY A 187 -96.96 -7.77 39.62
C GLY A 187 -97.27 -9.06 38.87
N ILE A 188 -97.07 -10.21 39.52
CA ILE A 188 -97.41 -11.54 38.99
C ILE A 188 -98.93 -11.69 38.85
N LEU A 189 -99.73 -11.17 39.79
CA LEU A 189 -101.19 -11.20 39.74
C LEU A 189 -101.73 -10.34 38.58
N ALA A 190 -101.15 -9.15 38.35
CA ALA A 190 -101.49 -8.29 37.22
C ALA A 190 -101.18 -8.97 35.86
N MET A 191 -100.08 -9.72 35.76
CA MET A 191 -99.68 -10.46 34.56
C MET A 191 -100.62 -11.61 34.15
N LYS A 192 -101.36 -12.18 35.11
CA LYS A 192 -102.29 -13.30 34.89
C LYS A 192 -103.70 -12.88 34.47
N GLN A 193 -103.99 -11.59 34.41
CA GLN A 193 -105.30 -11.11 33.95
C GLN A 193 -105.39 -11.06 32.41
N PRO A 194 -106.52 -11.49 31.81
CA PRO A 194 -106.66 -11.63 30.35
C PRO A 194 -106.56 -10.32 29.55
N PHE A 195 -106.57 -9.15 30.21
CA PHE A 195 -106.46 -7.83 29.57
C PHE A 195 -105.16 -7.07 29.89
N ALA A 196 -104.17 -7.70 30.54
CA ALA A 196 -102.92 -7.06 30.95
C ALA A 196 -101.86 -6.95 29.84
N GLY A 197 -102.28 -6.71 28.60
CA GLY A 197 -101.39 -6.63 27.43
C GLY A 197 -100.27 -5.60 27.58
N SER A 198 -100.57 -4.44 28.17
CA SER A 198 -99.58 -3.38 28.41
C SER A 198 -98.51 -3.75 29.44
N ALA A 199 -98.83 -4.62 30.42
CA ALA A 199 -97.84 -5.12 31.38
C ALA A 199 -96.87 -6.10 30.71
N ARG A 200 -97.38 -6.97 29.82
CA ARG A 200 -96.55 -7.93 29.06
C ARG A 200 -95.54 -7.24 28.14
N VAL A 201 -95.99 -6.24 27.37
CA VAL A 201 -95.11 -5.47 26.47
C VAL A 201 -93.99 -4.79 27.25
N LYS A 202 -94.27 -4.20 28.43
CA LYS A 202 -93.24 -3.58 29.27
C LYS A 202 -92.19 -4.58 29.79
N PHE A 203 -92.59 -5.82 30.06
CA PHE A 203 -91.65 -6.87 30.47
C PHE A 203 -90.79 -7.35 29.29
N GLU A 204 -91.37 -7.50 28.10
CA GLU A 204 -90.62 -7.83 26.88
C GLU A 204 -89.61 -6.71 26.53
N GLU A 205 -90.01 -5.45 26.62
CA GLU A 205 -89.14 -4.30 26.38
C GLU A 205 -87.98 -4.25 27.38
N GLN A 206 -88.24 -4.49 28.67
CA GLN A 206 -87.18 -4.59 29.68
C GLN A 206 -86.25 -5.79 29.45
N ALA A 207 -86.80 -6.95 29.10
CA ALA A 207 -86.00 -8.14 28.80
C ALA A 207 -85.10 -7.90 27.57
N GLN A 208 -85.60 -7.19 26.57
CA GLN A 208 -84.84 -6.80 25.39
C GLN A 208 -83.73 -5.81 25.75
N GLU A 209 -84.02 -4.77 26.54
CA GLU A 209 -83.01 -3.80 26.99
C GLU A 209 -81.87 -4.47 27.78
N TYR A 210 -82.18 -5.43 28.65
CA TYR A 210 -81.15 -6.22 29.35
C TYR A 210 -80.38 -7.14 28.42
N GLY A 211 -81.06 -7.75 27.44
CA GLY A 211 -80.42 -8.55 26.40
C GLY A 211 -79.40 -7.74 25.60
N ASP A 212 -79.78 -6.54 25.18
CA ASP A 212 -78.92 -5.60 24.45
C ASP A 212 -77.71 -5.18 25.31
N LYS A 213 -77.92 -4.85 26.59
CA LYS A 213 -76.82 -4.52 27.52
C LYS A 213 -75.82 -5.66 27.68
N LEU A 214 -76.28 -6.91 27.84
CA LEU A 214 -75.37 -8.05 27.95
C LEU A 214 -74.66 -8.35 26.62
N TYR A 215 -75.35 -8.18 25.51
CA TYR A 215 -74.79 -8.39 24.18
C TYR A 215 -73.69 -7.37 23.89
N ASP A 216 -73.95 -6.08 24.15
CA ASP A 216 -72.98 -4.99 23.96
C ASP A 216 -71.80 -5.09 24.93
N ALA A 217 -72.00 -5.65 26.12
CA ALA A 217 -70.95 -5.88 27.11
C ALA A 217 -70.09 -7.12 26.81
N GLN A 218 -70.47 -7.95 25.83
CA GLN A 218 -69.72 -9.15 25.49
C GLN A 218 -68.38 -8.80 24.82
N VAL A 219 -67.28 -9.33 25.37
CA VAL A 219 -65.97 -9.22 24.71
C VAL A 219 -65.96 -10.20 23.54
N SER A 220 -65.90 -9.69 22.30
CA SER A 220 -65.66 -10.56 21.16
C SER A 220 -64.20 -11.01 21.17
N ALA A 221 -63.97 -12.31 20.96
CA ALA A 221 -62.64 -12.80 20.68
C ALA A 221 -62.25 -12.29 19.29
N ALA A 222 -61.56 -11.14 19.23
CA ALA A 222 -60.86 -10.77 18.00
C ALA A 222 -60.00 -11.96 17.58
N PRO A 223 -60.02 -12.38 16.29
CA PRO A 223 -59.24 -13.51 15.84
C PRO A 223 -57.80 -13.24 16.24
N ALA A 224 -57.20 -14.17 16.98
CA ALA A 224 -55.80 -14.13 17.33
C ALA A 224 -55.04 -13.88 16.02
N ALA A 225 -54.58 -12.63 15.84
CA ALA A 225 -53.77 -12.25 14.69
C ALA A 225 -52.64 -13.27 14.65
N ALA A 226 -52.63 -14.04 13.57
CA ALA A 226 -51.76 -15.18 13.33
C ALA A 226 -50.41 -14.91 13.98
N ALA A 227 -50.09 -15.73 14.98
CA ALA A 227 -48.79 -15.75 15.61
C ALA A 227 -47.78 -15.87 14.47
N ALA A 228 -47.14 -14.74 14.13
CA ALA A 228 -46.00 -14.71 13.25
C ALA A 228 -44.90 -15.46 13.99
N THR A 229 -44.81 -16.76 13.72
CA THR A 229 -43.66 -17.59 14.05
C THR A 229 -42.43 -16.91 13.47
N PRO A 230 -41.46 -16.47 14.29
CA PRO A 230 -40.14 -16.20 13.78
C PRO A 230 -39.52 -17.58 13.51
N THR A 231 -39.50 -17.99 12.25
CA THR A 231 -38.65 -19.09 11.79
C THR A 231 -37.20 -18.71 12.07
N ALA A 232 -36.67 -19.20 13.19
CA ALA A 232 -35.24 -19.34 13.39
C ALA A 232 -34.76 -20.49 12.48
N GLN A 233 -33.96 -20.16 11.46
CA GLN A 233 -33.18 -21.13 10.70
C GLN A 233 -31.74 -21.13 11.22
N PRO A 234 -31.09 -22.31 11.36
CA PRO A 234 -29.63 -22.40 11.39
C PRO A 234 -28.99 -22.14 10.02
#